data_AF-A0A1G2XPQ7-F1
#
_entry.id   AF-A0A1G2XPQ7-F1
#
_cell.length_a   1.000
_cell.length_b   1.000
_cell.length_c   1.000
_cell.angle_alpha   90.00
_cell.angle_beta   90.00
_cell.angle_gamma   90.00
#
_symmetry.space_group_name_H-M   'P 1'
#
loop_
_entity.id
_entity.type
_entity.pdbx_description
1 polymer ?
#
loop_
_entity_poly.entity_id
_entity_poly.type
_entity_poly.pdbx_seq_one_letter_code
_entity_poly.pdbx_strand_id
1 'polypeptide(L)'
;MIANTFGKNIAEQDFIINFLKFLAREFSNFKIFGVTVKDGAFVIYKDAKGNITDPQKITSRFMGKGVTDLVGAGDSFRAGVVTYIVKNIEAFKNDKIDIEQAIQMGNLFASRYIKAPLNDRYGSIEHYDKMLEIINK
;
A
#
# COMPACT_ATOMS: atom_id res chain seq x y z
N MET A 1 11.80 -6.20 9.16
CA MET A 1 12.44 -7.51 8.90
C MET A 1 11.39 -8.56 9.20
N ILE A 2 10.88 -9.30 8.22
CA ILE A 2 9.97 -10.43 8.47
C ILE A 2 10.64 -11.68 7.92
N ALA A 3 10.75 -12.68 8.81
CA ALA A 3 11.47 -13.93 8.64
C ALA A 3 10.68 -14.96 7.80
N ASN A 4 11.43 -15.82 7.12
CA ASN A 4 10.91 -16.93 6.33
C ASN A 4 10.41 -18.08 7.23
N THR A 5 9.16 -18.49 6.95
CA THR A 5 8.56 -19.84 6.90
C THR A 5 8.92 -20.92 7.91
N PHE A 6 7.91 -21.37 8.68
CA PHE A 6 7.71 -22.80 9.01
C PHE A 6 6.21 -23.12 9.17
N GLY A 7 5.72 -24.18 8.48
CA GLY A 7 4.51 -24.93 8.85
C GLY A 7 3.34 -24.92 7.85
N LYS A 8 3.17 -26.04 7.11
CA LYS A 8 2.11 -26.35 6.13
C LYS A 8 2.08 -25.44 4.89
N ASN A 9 1.75 -26.01 3.72
CA ASN A 9 1.52 -25.28 2.45
C ASN A 9 0.27 -24.38 2.56
N ILE A 10 0.38 -23.34 3.38
CA ILE A 10 -0.55 -22.22 3.42
C ILE A 10 -0.17 -21.35 2.22
N ALA A 11 -1.14 -21.02 1.36
CA ALA A 11 -0.87 -20.13 0.24
C ALA A 11 -0.30 -18.80 0.79
N GLU A 12 0.67 -18.18 0.11
CA GLU A 12 1.29 -16.92 0.56
C GLU A 12 0.24 -15.86 0.95
N GLN A 13 -0.86 -15.81 0.19
CA GLN A 13 -2.03 -15.00 0.47
C GLN A 13 -2.66 -15.28 1.85
N ASP A 14 -2.86 -16.55 2.21
CA ASP A 14 -3.45 -16.93 3.49
C ASP A 14 -2.54 -16.54 4.66
N PHE A 15 -1.22 -16.63 4.48
CA PHE A 15 -0.26 -16.15 5.48
C PHE A 15 -0.41 -14.64 5.71
N ILE A 16 -0.49 -13.85 4.62
CA ILE A 16 -0.65 -12.39 4.69
C ILE A 16 -1.99 -12.02 5.35
N ILE A 17 -3.08 -12.69 4.96
CA ILE A 17 -4.42 -12.46 5.54
C ILE A 17 -4.40 -12.75 7.04
N ASN A 18 -3.82 -13.88 7.45
CA ASN A 18 -3.74 -14.25 8.86
C ASN A 18 -2.84 -13.29 9.65
N PHE A 19 -1.73 -12.85 9.06
CA PHE A 19 -0.85 -11.86 9.66
C PHE A 19 -1.56 -10.52 9.89
N LEU A 20 -2.31 -10.01 8.91
CA LEU A 20 -3.09 -8.78 9.04
C LEU A 20 -4.19 -8.90 10.09
N LYS A 21 -4.89 -10.04 10.14
CA LYS A 21 -5.89 -10.34 11.18
C LYS A 21 -5.24 -10.42 12.56
N PHE A 22 -4.05 -10.99 12.67
CA PHE A 22 -3.27 -11.03 13.91
C PHE A 22 -2.93 -9.60 14.38
N LEU A 23 -2.38 -8.75 13.51
CA LEU A 23 -2.06 -7.36 13.85
C LEU A 23 -3.30 -6.58 14.30
N ALA A 24 -4.43 -6.72 13.62
CA ALA A 24 -5.66 -6.02 13.97
C ALA A 24 -6.28 -6.47 15.31
N ARG A 25 -5.98 -7.71 15.75
CA ARG A 25 -6.37 -8.21 17.08
C ARG A 25 -5.42 -7.72 18.18
N GLU A 26 -4.11 -7.72 17.89
CA GLU A 26 -3.07 -7.34 18.84
C GLU A 26 -3.06 -5.83 19.13
N PHE A 27 -3.24 -5.02 18.09
CA PHE A 27 -3.17 -3.57 18.19
C PHE A 27 -4.57 -2.98 18.10
N SER A 28 -5.10 -2.48 19.22
CA SER A 28 -6.43 -1.86 19.27
C SER A 28 -6.44 -0.43 18.69
N ASN A 29 -5.31 0.28 18.71
CA ASN A 29 -5.19 1.65 18.21
C ASN A 29 -4.44 1.71 16.86
N PHE A 30 -5.11 1.25 15.80
CA PHE A 30 -4.62 1.35 14.43
C PHE A 30 -5.69 1.94 13.51
N LYS A 31 -5.26 2.54 12.40
CA LYS A 31 -6.14 2.98 11.31
C LYS A 31 -6.00 2.11 10.06
N ILE A 32 -4.77 1.73 9.71
CA ILE A 32 -4.49 0.88 8.55
C ILE A 32 -3.25 0.02 8.82
N PHE A 33 -3.33 -1.25 8.44
CA PHE A 33 -2.17 -2.11 8.21
C PHE A 33 -2.19 -2.58 6.75
N GLY A 34 -1.01 -2.84 6.21
CA GLY A 34 -0.91 -3.39 4.86
C GLY A 34 0.39 -4.14 4.62
N VAL A 35 0.32 -5.08 3.67
CA VAL A 35 1.45 -5.85 3.17
C VAL A 35 1.49 -5.69 1.66
N THR A 36 2.60 -5.14 1.16
CA THR A 36 2.85 -5.04 -0.28
C THR A 36 3.16 -6.42 -0.85
N VAL A 37 2.52 -6.75 -1.97
CA VAL A 37 2.78 -7.96 -2.76
C VAL A 37 3.17 -7.55 -4.17
N LYS A 38 3.57 -8.52 -5.00
CA LYS A 38 4.04 -8.25 -6.35
C LYS A 38 3.07 -7.37 -7.12
N ASP A 39 1.78 -7.62 -7.10
CA ASP A 39 0.79 -6.92 -7.94
C ASP A 39 -0.10 -5.92 -7.18
N GLY A 40 0.31 -5.44 -6.00
CA GLY A 40 -0.45 -4.47 -5.22
C GLY A 40 -0.21 -4.58 -3.72
N ALA A 41 -1.27 -4.48 -2.92
CA ALA A 41 -1.17 -4.65 -1.47
C ALA A 41 -2.42 -5.32 -0.89
N PHE A 42 -2.22 -6.11 0.15
CA PHE A 42 -3.30 -6.49 1.06
C PHE A 42 -3.40 -5.45 2.18
N VAL A 43 -4.62 -5.05 2.55
CA VAL A 43 -4.87 -4.07 3.60
C VAL A 43 -5.98 -4.52 4.53
N ILE A 44 -5.87 -4.11 5.79
CA ILE A 44 -6.94 -4.15 6.78
C ILE A 44 -6.98 -2.79 7.47
N TYR A 45 -8.17 -2.24 7.70
CA TYR A 45 -8.33 -0.89 8.25
C TYR A 45 -9.60 -0.79 9.09
N LYS A 46 -9.76 0.33 9.80
CA LYS A 46 -11.02 0.66 10.46
C LYS A 46 -11.87 1.55 9.56
N ASP A 47 -13.13 1.19 9.39
CA ASP A 47 -14.10 2.01 8.66
C ASP A 47 -14.51 3.25 9.47
N ALA A 48 -15.33 4.12 8.87
CA ALA A 48 -15.85 5.34 9.50
C ALA A 48 -16.69 5.09 10.77
N LYS A 49 -17.10 3.84 11.03
CA LYS A 49 -17.85 3.42 12.21
C LYS A 49 -16.93 2.78 13.27
N GLY A 50 -15.62 2.71 13.00
CA GLY A 50 -14.63 2.08 13.85
C GLY A 50 -14.59 0.55 13.73
N ASN A 51 -15.34 -0.06 12.80
CA ASN A 51 -15.31 -1.50 12.58
C ASN A 51 -14.03 -1.89 11.85
N ILE A 52 -13.40 -2.97 12.28
CA ILE A 52 -12.28 -3.57 11.57
C ILE A 52 -12.81 -4.28 10.32
N THR A 53 -12.29 -3.94 9.15
CA THR A 53 -12.62 -4.64 7.90
C THR A 53 -12.03 -6.04 7.85
N ASP A 54 -12.52 -6.90 6.95
CA ASP A 54 -11.72 -8.06 6.54
C ASP A 54 -10.53 -7.61 5.67
N PRO A 55 -9.40 -8.37 5.64
CA PRO A 55 -8.31 -8.09 4.73
C PRO A 55 -8.76 -8.06 3.26
N GLN A 56 -8.39 -7.01 2.55
CA GLN A 56 -8.76 -6.77 1.15
C GLN A 56 -7.50 -6.67 0.30
N LYS A 57 -7.51 -7.27 -0.89
CA LYS A 57 -6.44 -7.06 -1.88
C LYS A 57 -6.81 -5.88 -2.77
N ILE A 58 -5.91 -4.89 -2.85
CA ILE A 58 -6.00 -3.79 -3.80
C ILE A 58 -4.90 -4.00 -4.85
N THR A 59 -5.32 -4.41 -6.04
CA THR A 59 -4.43 -4.64 -7.18
C THR A 59 -3.96 -3.31 -7.76
N SER A 60 -2.66 -3.21 -8.04
CA SER A 60 -2.04 -2.06 -8.66
C SER A 60 -2.52 -1.86 -10.09
N ARG A 61 -2.98 -0.65 -10.42
CA ARG A 61 -3.30 -0.24 -11.80
C ARG A 61 -2.06 0.11 -12.63
N PHE A 62 -0.89 0.20 -11.99
CA PHE A 62 0.33 0.77 -12.59
C PHE A 62 1.46 -0.24 -12.79
N MET A 63 1.27 -1.49 -12.38
CA MET A 63 2.26 -2.53 -12.54
C MET A 63 2.37 -3.00 -13.99
N GLY A 64 3.58 -2.86 -14.57
CA GLY A 64 3.89 -3.29 -15.93
C GLY A 64 4.88 -4.47 -15.95
N LYS A 65 4.96 -5.17 -17.08
CA LYS A 65 5.96 -6.21 -17.31
C LYS A 65 7.37 -5.59 -17.40
N GLY A 66 8.40 -6.34 -16.98
CA GLY A 66 9.80 -5.98 -17.26
C GLY A 66 10.58 -5.29 -16.14
N VAL A 67 10.07 -5.26 -14.90
CA VAL A 67 10.84 -4.73 -13.76
C VAL A 67 11.68 -5.85 -13.15
N THR A 68 13.00 -5.72 -13.20
CA THR A 68 13.97 -6.68 -12.65
C THR A 68 14.53 -6.28 -11.29
N ASP A 69 14.48 -4.99 -10.93
CA ASP A 69 14.90 -4.46 -9.64
C ASP A 69 13.72 -3.91 -8.85
N LEU A 70 13.41 -4.56 -7.72
CA LEU A 70 12.33 -4.20 -6.81
C LEU A 70 12.84 -3.53 -5.52
N VAL A 71 14.16 -3.31 -5.40
CA VAL A 71 14.72 -2.64 -4.22
C VAL A 71 14.15 -1.23 -4.12
N GLY A 72 13.65 -0.87 -2.93
CA GLY A 72 13.01 0.43 -2.69
C GLY A 72 11.55 0.54 -3.14
N ALA A 73 10.96 -0.50 -3.76
CA ALA A 73 9.54 -0.49 -4.16
C ALA A 73 8.62 -0.33 -2.94
N GLY A 74 8.88 -1.07 -1.86
CA GLY A 74 8.09 -1.01 -0.63
C GLY A 74 8.22 0.33 0.11
N ASP A 75 9.41 0.92 0.14
CA ASP A 75 9.64 2.23 0.74
C ASP A 75 8.95 3.35 -0.06
N SER A 76 9.06 3.28 -1.39
CA SER A 76 8.36 4.20 -2.29
C SER A 76 6.85 4.05 -2.20
N PHE A 77 6.35 2.82 -2.10
CA PHE A 77 4.93 2.54 -1.85
C PHE A 77 4.46 3.24 -0.57
N ARG A 78 5.19 3.04 0.54
CA ARG A 78 4.86 3.66 1.82
C ARG A 78 4.87 5.19 1.73
N ALA A 79 5.86 5.77 1.04
CA ALA A 79 5.93 7.21 0.82
C ALA A 79 4.71 7.75 0.05
N GLY A 80 4.22 7.02 -0.96
CA GLY A 80 3.01 7.39 -1.70
C GLY A 80 1.76 7.34 -0.83
N VAL A 81 1.58 6.29 -0.03
CA VAL A 81 0.45 6.17 0.93
C VAL A 81 0.47 7.32 1.93
N VAL A 82 1.63 7.59 2.55
CA VAL A 82 1.78 8.68 3.53
C VAL A 82 1.53 10.04 2.88
N THR A 83 1.99 10.26 1.65
CA THR A 83 1.74 11.50 0.91
C THR A 83 0.24 11.74 0.73
N TYR A 84 -0.51 10.72 0.32
CA TYR A 84 -1.97 10.82 0.20
C TYR A 84 -2.63 11.09 1.56
N ILE A 85 -2.22 10.39 2.62
CA ILE A 85 -2.75 10.61 3.97
C ILE A 85 -2.49 12.04 4.44
N VAL A 86 -1.27 12.55 4.29
CA VAL A 86 -0.89 13.91 4.73
C VAL A 86 -1.68 14.96 3.96
N LYS A 87 -1.87 14.78 2.65
CA LYS A 87 -2.69 15.68 1.82
C LYS A 87 -4.19 15.62 2.14
N ASN A 88 -4.66 14.55 2.78
CA ASN A 88 -6.05 14.33 3.17
C ASN A 88 -6.19 14.14 4.70
N ILE A 89 -5.36 14.83 5.49
CA ILE A 89 -5.22 14.53 6.92
C ILE A 89 -6.52 14.70 7.71
N GLU A 90 -7.36 15.67 7.33
CA GLU A 90 -8.65 15.87 7.98
C GLU A 90 -9.63 14.73 7.67
N ALA A 91 -9.63 14.19 6.46
CA ALA A 91 -10.41 12.99 6.14
C ALA A 91 -9.87 11.77 6.91
N PHE A 92 -8.54 11.65 7.04
CA PHE A 92 -7.90 10.58 7.81
C PHE A 92 -8.24 10.65 9.30
N LYS A 93 -8.18 11.84 9.91
CA LYS A 93 -8.54 12.04 11.33
C LYS A 93 -9.99 11.65 11.60
N ASN A 94 -10.89 11.98 10.68
CA ASN A 94 -12.33 11.74 10.79
C ASN A 94 -12.80 10.39 10.21
N ASP A 95 -11.88 9.45 9.94
CA ASP A 95 -12.16 8.10 9.42
C ASP A 95 -12.95 8.09 8.10
N LYS A 96 -12.77 9.13 7.27
CA LYS A 96 -13.41 9.30 5.95
C LYS A 96 -12.42 9.22 4.79
N ILE A 97 -11.18 8.78 5.04
CA ILE A 97 -10.19 8.67 3.98
C ILE A 97 -10.57 7.57 2.98
N ASP A 98 -10.33 7.82 1.70
CA ASP A 98 -10.40 6.79 0.68
C ASP A 98 -9.11 5.94 0.74
N ILE A 99 -9.24 4.74 1.33
CA ILE A 99 -8.14 3.79 1.48
C ILE A 99 -7.69 3.25 0.12
N GLU A 100 -8.60 3.03 -0.82
CA GLU A 100 -8.23 2.53 -2.14
C GLU A 100 -7.34 3.53 -2.86
N GLN A 101 -7.73 4.81 -2.86
CA GLN A 101 -6.90 5.87 -3.45
C GLN A 101 -5.55 6.02 -2.74
N ALA A 102 -5.50 5.92 -1.41
CA ALA A 102 -4.23 5.94 -0.68
C ALA A 102 -3.28 4.83 -1.16
N ILE A 103 -3.82 3.62 -1.36
CA ILE A 103 -3.07 2.46 -1.82
C ILE A 103 -2.71 2.56 -3.30
N GLN A 104 -3.59 3.12 -4.15
CA GLN A 104 -3.25 3.41 -5.55
C GLN A 104 -2.16 4.48 -5.67
N MET A 105 -2.13 5.48 -4.78
CA MET A 105 -1.03 6.45 -4.71
C MET A 105 0.28 5.74 -4.36
N GLY A 106 0.27 4.84 -3.37
CA GLY A 106 1.41 3.99 -3.06
C GLY A 106 1.88 3.16 -4.26
N ASN A 107 0.94 2.50 -4.94
CA ASN A 107 1.22 1.71 -6.14
C ASN A 107 1.84 2.56 -7.26
N LEU A 108 1.36 3.79 -7.45
CA LEU A 108 1.89 4.71 -8.46
C LEU A 108 3.31 5.14 -8.12
N PHE A 109 3.58 5.51 -6.85
CA PHE A 109 4.93 5.86 -6.39
C PHE A 109 5.91 4.70 -6.61
N ALA A 110 5.56 3.50 -6.15
CA ALA A 110 6.39 2.32 -6.35
C ALA A 110 6.65 2.02 -7.82
N SER A 111 5.60 2.08 -8.65
CA SER A 111 5.70 1.85 -10.10
C SER A 111 6.62 2.86 -10.78
N ARG A 112 6.52 4.14 -10.44
CA ARG A 112 7.37 5.19 -11.01
C ARG A 112 8.82 5.08 -10.55
N TYR A 113 9.05 4.73 -9.29
CA TYR A 113 10.38 4.52 -8.74
C TYR A 113 11.12 3.34 -9.42
N ILE A 114 10.48 2.17 -9.48
CA ILE A 114 11.13 0.96 -10.00
C ILE A 114 11.38 1.03 -11.51
N LYS A 115 10.55 1.80 -12.25
CA LYS A 115 10.70 2.03 -13.69
C LYS A 115 11.67 3.18 -14.02
N ALA A 116 12.02 4.01 -13.04
CA ALA A 116 12.94 5.12 -13.26
C ALA A 116 14.39 4.63 -13.44
N PRO A 117 15.23 5.38 -14.20
CA PRO A 117 16.67 5.12 -14.29
C PRO A 117 17.33 5.08 -12.91
N LEU A 118 18.36 4.23 -12.74
CA LEU A 118 19.06 4.06 -11.46
C LEU A 118 19.69 5.36 -10.92
N ASN A 119 20.13 6.25 -11.82
CA ASN A 119 20.74 7.54 -11.48
C ASN A 119 19.71 8.66 -11.24
N ASP A 120 18.42 8.40 -11.48
CA ASP A 120 17.34 9.35 -11.25
C ASP A 120 16.05 8.64 -10.83
N ARG A 121 16.09 8.01 -9.66
CA ARG A 121 14.95 7.24 -9.12
C ARG A 121 13.75 8.11 -8.73
N TYR A 122 13.93 9.43 -8.61
CA TYR A 122 12.92 10.36 -8.09
C TYR A 122 12.38 11.34 -9.13
N GLY A 123 13.08 11.58 -10.24
CA GLY A 123 12.67 12.54 -11.27
C GLY A 123 11.35 12.19 -11.95
N SER A 124 10.86 10.95 -11.82
CA SER A 124 9.55 10.53 -12.31
C SER A 124 8.40 10.86 -11.34
N ILE A 125 8.65 11.26 -10.09
CA ILE A 125 7.61 11.62 -9.14
C ILE A 125 7.13 13.05 -9.42
N GLU A 126 5.84 13.19 -9.72
CA GLU A 126 5.23 14.49 -10.07
C GLU A 126 4.51 15.13 -8.88
N HIS A 127 4.07 16.38 -9.07
CA HIS A 127 3.22 17.08 -8.11
C HIS A 127 1.95 16.30 -7.77
N TYR A 128 1.52 16.43 -6.52
CA TYR A 128 0.40 15.68 -5.95
C TYR A 128 -0.86 15.70 -6.82
N ASP A 129 -1.27 16.87 -7.33
CA ASP A 129 -2.51 16.99 -8.11
C ASP A 129 -2.47 16.16 -9.40
N LYS A 130 -1.32 16.16 -10.08
CA LYS A 130 -1.12 15.34 -11.28
C LYS A 130 -1.09 13.84 -10.96
N MET A 131 -0.50 13.48 -9.82
CA MET A 131 -0.52 12.09 -9.34
C MET A 131 -1.94 11.66 -8.96
N LEU A 132 -2.72 12.55 -8.35
CA LEU A 132 -4.11 12.31 -7.96
C LEU A 132 -5.00 12.09 -9.20
N GLU A 133 -4.83 12.91 -10.24
CA GLU A 133 -5.52 12.71 -11.53
C GLU A 133 -5.23 11.34 -12.14
N ILE A 134 -4.03 10.79 -11.96
CA ILE A 134 -3.65 9.49 -12.52
C ILE A 134 -4.31 8.34 -11.75
N ILE A 135 -4.44 8.45 -10.44
CA ILE A 135 -5.10 7.40 -9.63
C ILE A 135 -6.63 7.45 -9.70
N ASN A 136 -7.19 8.57 -10.16
CA ASN A 136 -8.64 8.75 -10.37
C ASN A 136 -9.14 8.29 -11.74
N LYS A 137 -8.22 7.88 -12.62
CA LYS A 137 -8.54 7.21 -13.90
C LYS A 137 -8.70 5.70 -13.71
#